data_AF-A0A816B6M6-F1
#
_entry.id   AF-A0A816B6M6-F1
#
_cell.length_a   1.000
_cell.length_b   1.000
_cell.length_c   1.000
_cell.angle_alpha   90.00
_cell.angle_beta   90.00
_cell.angle_gamma   90.00
#
_symmetry.space_group_name_H-M   'P 1'
#
loop_
_entity.id
_entity.type
_entity.pdbx_description
1 polymer ?
#
loop_
_entity_poly.entity_id
_entity_poly.type
_entity_poly.pdbx_seq_one_letter_code
_entity_poly.pdbx_strand_id
1 'polypeptide(L)' 'TGPPWQNLQPIAAIFHIATCEKPEYKLPSNVSSLAKEFIDTCLTKDYNQRPTALDLIRHSFLDNPQFPSSSSP' A
#
# COMPACT_ATOMS: atom_id res chain seq x y z
N THR A 1 11.38 8.19 -6.26
CA THR A 1 11.02 8.14 -4.83
C THR A 1 11.33 6.75 -4.34
N GLY A 2 12.28 6.56 -3.42
CA GLY A 2 12.54 5.24 -2.84
C GLY A 2 11.61 4.91 -1.66
N PRO A 3 11.75 3.73 -1.04
CA PRO A 3 10.89 3.30 0.05
C PRO A 3 11.00 4.22 1.28
N PRO A 4 10.00 4.19 2.19
CA PRO A 4 10.10 4.87 3.47
C PRO A 4 11.37 4.45 4.21
N TRP A 5 12.03 5.41 4.86
CA TRP A 5 13.26 5.20 5.64
C TRP A 5 14.50 4.68 4.89
N GLN A 6 14.53 4.76 3.55
CA GLN A 6 15.67 4.30 2.74
C GLN A 6 17.04 4.90 3.12
N ASN A 7 17.06 6.08 3.74
CA ASN A 7 18.28 6.79 4.15
C ASN A 7 18.74 6.42 5.58
N LEU A 8 17.96 5.64 6.32
CA LEU A 8 18.31 5.21 7.66
C LEU A 8 19.26 4.01 7.62
N GLN A 9 20.06 3.86 8.67
CA GLN A 9 20.79 2.61 8.90
C GLN A 9 19.79 1.44 9.05
N PRO A 10 20.15 0.21 8.64
CA PRO A 10 19.22 -0.93 8.61
C PRO A 10 18.52 -1.17 9.96
N ILE A 11 19.25 -1.07 11.06
CA ILE A 11 18.69 -1.28 12.41
C ILE A 11 17.65 -0.20 12.79
N ALA A 12 17.88 1.04 12.39
CA ALA A 12 16.93 2.13 12.62
C ALA A 12 15.68 1.95 11.76
N ALA A 13 15.82 1.54 10.49
CA ALA A 13 14.69 1.20 9.64
C ALA A 13 13.84 0.06 10.23
N ILE A 14 14.48 -1.02 10.73
CA ILE A 14 13.78 -2.12 11.41
C ILE A 14 13.02 -1.62 12.64
N PHE A 15 13.65 -0.78 13.47
CA PHE A 15 12.99 -0.20 14.63
C PHE A 15 11.75 0.61 14.25
N HIS A 16 11.83 1.45 13.23
CA HIS A 16 10.69 2.23 12.74
C HIS A 16 9.57 1.34 12.18
N ILE A 17 9.91 0.28 11.43
CA ILE A 17 8.91 -0.70 10.93
C ILE A 17 8.17 -1.35 12.10
N ALA A 18 8.88 -1.73 13.17
CA ALA A 18 8.27 -2.37 14.33
C ALA A 18 7.42 -1.42 15.18
N THR A 19 7.81 -0.15 15.29
CA THR A 19 7.24 0.78 16.27
C THR A 19 6.21 1.75 15.67
N CYS A 20 6.42 2.26 14.47
CA CYS A 20 5.46 3.18 13.84
C CYS A 20 4.15 2.46 13.49
N GLU A 21 3.02 3.12 13.74
CA GLU A 21 1.70 2.59 13.38
C GLU A 21 1.47 2.61 11.86
N LYS A 22 1.99 3.63 11.19
CA LYS A 22 1.90 3.80 9.74
C LYS A 22 3.23 4.35 9.21
N PRO A 23 3.78 3.79 8.13
CA PRO A 23 4.98 4.35 7.51
C PRO A 23 4.68 5.70 6.87
N GLU A 24 5.59 6.66 7.03
CA GLU A 24 5.55 7.91 6.27
C GLU A 24 6.01 7.67 4.83
N TYR A 25 5.06 7.58 3.91
CA TYR A 25 5.32 7.47 2.48
C TYR A 25 4.90 8.75 1.75
N LYS A 26 5.62 9.10 0.69
CA LYS A 26 5.29 10.24 -0.18
C LYS A 26 4.81 9.72 -1.53
N LEU A 27 3.58 10.05 -1.89
CA LEU A 27 3.05 9.84 -3.23
C LEU A 27 3.20 11.10 -4.07
N PRO A 28 3.39 10.97 -5.39
CA PRO A 28 3.33 12.12 -6.28
C PRO A 28 1.90 12.69 -6.33
N SER A 29 1.77 13.99 -6.61
CA SER A 29 0.50 14.72 -6.53
C SER A 29 -0.58 14.24 -7.50
N ASN A 30 -0.21 13.46 -8.52
CA ASN A 30 -1.10 12.93 -9.54
C ASN A 30 -1.69 11.54 -9.19
N VAL A 31 -1.40 11.00 -8.00
CA VAL A 31 -1.99 9.72 -7.57
C VAL A 31 -3.45 9.93 -7.19
N SER A 32 -4.33 9.06 -7.71
CA SER A 32 -5.76 9.12 -7.41
C SER A 32 -6.04 8.80 -5.94
N SER A 33 -7.15 9.32 -5.41
CA SER A 33 -7.59 9.01 -4.04
C SER A 33 -7.77 7.51 -3.83
N LEU A 34 -8.30 6.78 -4.82
CA LEU A 34 -8.48 5.32 -4.77
C LEU A 34 -7.15 4.57 -4.68
N ALA A 35 -6.12 5.02 -5.40
CA ALA A 35 -4.79 4.43 -5.33
C ALA A 35 -4.14 4.67 -3.96
N LYS A 36 -4.31 5.88 -3.41
CA LYS A 36 -3.84 6.21 -2.06
C LYS A 36 -4.53 5.36 -0.99
N GLU A 37 -5.84 5.21 -1.09
CA GLU A 37 -6.64 4.36 -0.20
C GLU A 37 -6.18 2.90 -0.28
N PHE A 38 -5.99 2.36 -1.49
CA PHE A 38 -5.48 1.01 -1.70
C PHE A 38 -4.11 0.78 -1.03
N ILE A 39 -3.18 1.73 -1.19
CA ILE A 39 -1.86 1.68 -0.55
C ILE A 39 -2.00 1.71 0.99
N ASP A 40 -2.87 2.58 1.53
CA ASP A 40 -3.13 2.64 2.96
C ASP A 40 -3.70 1.32 3.50
N THR A 41 -4.63 0.70 2.78
CA THR A 41 -5.19 -0.61 3.10
C THR A 41 -4.13 -1.72 3.10
N CYS A 42 -3.17 -1.68 2.17
CA CYS A 42 -2.06 -2.62 2.12
C CYS A 42 -1.08 -2.44 3.29
N LEU A 43 -0.91 -1.21 3.76
CA LEU A 43 0.05 -0.83 4.82
C LEU A 43 -0.54 -0.92 6.23
N THR A 44 -1.69 -1.59 6.42
CA THR A 44 -2.28 -1.87 7.73
C THR A 44 -1.33 -2.69 8.60
N LYS A 45 -0.92 -2.16 9.75
CA LYS A 45 0.04 -2.78 10.66
C LYS A 45 -0.52 -4.02 11.35
N ASP A 46 -1.76 -3.95 11.84
CA ASP A 46 -2.39 -5.06 12.53
C ASP A 46 -2.65 -6.20 11.54
N TYR A 47 -2.06 -7.36 11.81
CA TYR A 47 -2.16 -8.52 10.94
C TYR A 47 -3.60 -9.03 10.78
N ASN A 48 -4.41 -8.98 11.85
CA ASN A 48 -5.78 -9.46 11.82
C ASN A 48 -6.72 -8.51 11.07
N GLN A 49 -6.36 -7.23 10.98
CA GLN A 49 -7.09 -6.22 10.20
C GLN A 49 -6.55 -6.09 8.77
N ARG A 50 -5.38 -6.66 8.45
CA ARG A 50 -4.81 -6.56 7.12
C ARG A 50 -5.58 -7.46 6.15
N PRO A 51 -6.19 -6.91 5.09
CA PRO A 51 -6.95 -7.71 4.13
C PRO A 51 -6.04 -8.68 3.37
N THR A 52 -6.61 -9.81 2.97
CA THR A 52 -5.90 -10.79 2.14
C THR A 52 -5.80 -10.30 0.70
N ALA A 53 -4.98 -10.97 -0.12
CA ALA A 53 -4.93 -10.69 -1.56
C ALA A 53 -6.31 -10.82 -2.25
N LEU A 54 -7.13 -11.78 -1.79
CA LEU A 54 -8.49 -12.00 -2.31
C LEU A 54 -9.46 -10.89 -1.89
N ASP A 55 -9.24 -10.23 -0.76
CA ASP A 55 -10.02 -9.06 -0.37
C ASP A 55 -9.55 -7.82 -1.14
N LEU A 56 -8.24 -7.65 -1.30
CA LEU A 56 -7.64 -6.51 -2.00
C LEU A 56 -8.02 -6.43 -3.48
N ILE A 57 -8.17 -7.57 -4.17
CA ILE A 57 -8.57 -7.57 -5.59
C ILE A 57 -9.97 -6.98 -5.80
N ARG A 58 -10.80 -6.96 -4.75
CA ARG A 58 -12.16 -6.39 -4.76
C ARG A 58 -12.18 -4.90 -4.39
N HIS A 59 -11.02 -4.31 -4.10
CA HIS A 59 -10.92 -2.89 -3.80
C HIS A 59 -11.26 -2.06 -5.04
N SER A 60 -12.00 -0.96 -4.87
CA SER A 60 -12.45 -0.07 -5.96
C SER A 60 -11.33 0.47 -6.86
N PHE A 61 -10.09 0.45 -6.38
CA PHE A 61 -8.91 0.77 -7.18
C PHE A 61 -8.66 -0.25 -8.30
N LEU A 62 -8.82 -1.54 -8.00
CA LEU A 62 -8.58 -2.66 -8.92
C LEU A 62 -9.86 -3.13 -9.64
N ASP A 63 -11.03 -2.92 -9.03
CA ASP A 63 -12.34 -3.21 -9.63
C ASP A 63 -12.75 -2.19 -10.71
N ASN A 64 -11.93 -1.16 -10.95
CA ASN A 64 -12.27 -0.08 -11.87
C ASN A 64 -12.17 -0.54 -13.34
N PRO A 65 -13.25 -0.45 -14.15
CA PRO A 65 -13.27 -0.95 -15.53
C PRO A 65 -12.28 -0.27 -16.50
N GLN A 66 -11.58 0.78 -16.07
CA GLN A 66 -10.50 1.40 -16.86
C GLN A 66 -9.21 0.56 -16.93
N PHE A 67 -9.10 -0.47 -16.10
CA PHE A 67 -8.10 -1.53 -16.25
C PHE A 67 -8.82 -2.78 -16.74
N PRO A 68 -8.99 -2.98 -18.05
CA PRO A 68 -9.58 -4.20 -18.55
C PRO A 68 -8.70 -5.36 -18.08
N SER A 69 -9.24 -6.18 -17.19
CA SER A 69 -8.71 -7.50 -16.91
C SER A 69 -8.58 -8.19 -18.26
N SER A 70 -7.36 -8.25 -18.79
CA SER A 70 -7.02 -9.01 -19.99
C SER A 70 -7.12 -10.48 -19.63
N SER A 71 -8.34 -10.93 -19.44
CA SER A 71 -8.76 -12.30 -19.25
C SER A 71 -9.91 -12.53 -20.21
N SER A 72 -9.68 -12.18 -21.48
CA SER A 72 -10.39 -12.87 -22.56
C SER A 72 -9.95 -14.33 -22.55
N PRO A 73 -10.88 -15.27 -22.78
CA PRO A 73 -10.59 -16.70 -22.83
C PRO A 73 -9.58 -17.09 -23.91
#